data_AF-A0A0J9T0B1-F1
#
_entry.id   AF-A0A0J9T0B1-F1
#
_cell.length_a   1.000
_cell.length_b   1.000
_cell.length_c   1.000
_cell.angle_alpha   90.00
_cell.angle_beta   90.00
_cell.angle_gamma   90.00
#
_symmetry.space_group_name_H-M   'P 1'
#
loop_
_entity.id
_entity.type
_entity.pdbx_description
1 polymer ?
#
loop_
_entity_poly.entity_id
_entity_poly.type
_entity_poly.pdbx_seq_one_letter_code
_entity_poly.pdbx_strand_id
1 'polypeptide(L)'
;MINVQSSESHGIDVCNEHIEEINDKIFEKFENLDSLYDMFYKFTNTQEKMGDTKCDLGKSCSEKYINLIKLCNPVSHIGFCKALDKFKDTYNNHMNDGPECVNVLRYLHSPFGTDKRRTFSISLITIFAMSIIMFTVYKVNAISL
;
A
#
# COMPACT_ATOMS: atom_id res chain seq x y z
N MET A 1 45.12 -1.93 -15.82
CA MET A 1 45.17 -0.47 -15.99
C MET A 1 44.22 -0.13 -17.13
N ILE A 2 42.98 0.27 -16.82
CA ILE A 2 42.03 0.72 -17.83
C ILE A 2 42.04 2.24 -17.77
N ASN A 3 42.56 2.86 -18.82
CA ASN A 3 42.60 4.30 -18.99
C ASN A 3 41.23 4.74 -19.50
N VAL A 4 40.39 5.31 -18.62
CA VAL A 4 39.13 5.92 -19.03
C VAL A 4 39.46 7.33 -19.50
N GLN A 5 39.45 7.49 -20.83
CA GLN A 5 39.57 8.78 -21.48
C GLN A 5 38.30 9.59 -21.21
N SER A 6 38.47 10.65 -20.43
CA SER A 6 37.49 11.70 -20.19
C SER A 6 37.03 12.29 -21.52
N SER A 7 35.83 11.93 -21.96
CA SER A 7 35.04 12.72 -22.89
C SER A 7 34.11 13.59 -22.06
N GLU A 8 34.27 14.91 -22.15
CA GLU A 8 33.39 15.91 -21.53
C GLU A 8 31.93 15.63 -21.93
N SER A 9 31.21 14.94 -21.05
CA SER A 9 29.77 14.79 -21.12
C SER A 9 29.17 15.92 -20.30
N HIS A 10 28.85 17.02 -20.97
CA HIS A 10 28.21 18.19 -20.37
C HIS A 10 26.83 17.88 -19.73
N GLY A 11 26.33 16.64 -19.87
CA GLY A 11 25.08 16.15 -19.28
C GLY A 11 25.23 15.18 -18.09
N ILE A 12 26.43 14.70 -17.76
CA ILE A 12 26.63 13.80 -16.59
C ILE A 12 26.64 14.57 -15.26
N ASP A 13 27.04 15.85 -15.28
CA ASP A 13 27.26 16.61 -14.05
C ASP A 13 25.98 16.94 -13.27
N VAL A 14 24.86 17.18 -13.97
CA VAL A 14 23.56 17.53 -13.35
C VAL A 14 22.99 16.38 -12.50
N CYS A 15 23.29 15.13 -12.86
CA CYS A 15 22.79 13.97 -12.15
C CYS A 15 23.65 13.59 -10.94
N ASN A 16 24.90 14.06 -10.85
CA ASN A 16 25.83 13.66 -9.78
C ASN A 16 25.27 13.94 -8.38
N GLU A 17 24.60 15.08 -8.18
CA GLU A 17 23.98 15.44 -6.91
C GLU A 17 22.72 14.62 -6.58
N HIS A 18 22.18 13.89 -7.56
CA HIS A 18 20.95 13.10 -7.47
C HIS A 18 21.22 11.60 -7.46
N ILE A 19 22.48 11.17 -7.58
CA ILE A 19 22.88 9.77 -7.45
C ILE A 19 22.94 9.43 -5.96
N GLU A 20 21.92 8.74 -5.48
CA GLU A 20 21.94 8.13 -4.15
C GLU A 20 22.51 6.71 -4.24
N GLU A 21 23.42 6.38 -3.32
CA GLU A 21 23.97 5.04 -3.23
C GLU A 21 22.91 4.06 -2.69
N ILE A 22 22.58 3.06 -3.50
CA ILE A 22 21.70 1.96 -3.08
C ILE A 22 22.55 1.00 -2.25
N ASN A 23 22.52 1.16 -0.93
CA ASN A 23 23.13 0.19 -0.04
C ASN A 23 22.32 -1.12 0.02
N ASP A 24 22.94 -2.18 0.53
CA ASP A 24 22.36 -3.53 0.59
C ASP A 24 20.97 -3.58 1.26
N LYS A 25 20.72 -2.75 2.29
CA LYS A 25 19.42 -2.71 2.98
C LYS A 25 18.32 -2.11 2.11
N ILE A 26 18.66 -1.12 1.29
CA ILE A 26 17.73 -0.54 0.32
C ILE A 26 17.49 -1.55 -0.80
N PHE A 27 18.56 -2.20 -1.30
CA PHE A 27 18.47 -3.22 -2.33
C PHE A 27 17.59 -4.41 -1.91
N GLU A 28 17.78 -4.96 -0.71
CA GLU A 28 16.97 -6.05 -0.16
C GLU A 28 15.47 -5.68 -0.10
N LYS A 29 15.15 -4.42 0.22
CA LYS A 29 13.78 -3.92 0.22
C LYS A 29 13.18 -3.86 -1.18
N PHE A 30 13.98 -3.49 -2.17
CA PHE A 30 13.56 -3.53 -3.58
C PHE A 30 13.32 -4.96 -4.06
N GLU A 31 14.22 -5.90 -3.77
CA GLU A 31 14.03 -7.32 -4.13
C GLU A 31 12.76 -7.90 -3.49
N ASN A 32 12.49 -7.54 -2.23
CA ASN A 32 11.28 -7.96 -1.55
C ASN A 32 10.00 -7.41 -2.19
N LEU A 33 10.02 -6.15 -2.63
CA LEU A 33 8.91 -5.53 -3.37
C LEU A 33 8.73 -6.20 -4.74
N ASP A 34 9.82 -6.38 -5.49
CA ASP A 34 9.81 -7.01 -6.81
C ASP A 34 9.21 -8.43 -6.75
N SER A 35 9.71 -9.24 -5.81
CA SER A 35 9.18 -10.59 -5.57
C SER A 35 7.70 -10.60 -5.15
N LEU A 36 7.25 -9.59 -4.39
CA LEU A 36 5.83 -9.46 -4.03
C LEU A 36 4.97 -9.14 -5.28
N TYR A 37 5.43 -8.23 -6.14
CA TYR A 37 4.75 -7.90 -7.39
C TYR A 37 4.72 -9.08 -8.37
N ASP A 38 5.83 -9.82 -8.52
CA ASP A 38 5.87 -11.04 -9.34
C ASP A 38 4.84 -12.08 -8.88
N MET A 39 4.75 -12.32 -7.57
CA MET A 39 3.71 -13.19 -6.99
C MET A 39 2.30 -12.69 -7.28
N PHE A 40 2.07 -11.38 -7.17
CA PHE A 40 0.79 -10.77 -7.49
C PHE A 40 0.45 -10.89 -8.98
N TYR A 41 1.41 -10.70 -9.88
CA TYR A 41 1.19 -10.87 -11.30
C TYR A 41 0.82 -12.31 -11.65
N LYS A 42 1.51 -13.30 -11.07
CA LYS A 42 1.16 -14.72 -11.23
C LYS A 42 -0.24 -15.01 -10.70
N PHE A 43 -0.55 -14.51 -9.51
CA PHE A 43 -1.88 -14.64 -8.91
C PHE A 43 -2.99 -14.00 -9.76
N THR A 44 -2.74 -12.85 -10.38
CA THR A 44 -3.77 -12.12 -11.15
C THR A 44 -3.83 -12.51 -12.62
N ASN A 45 -2.80 -13.18 -13.15
CA ASN A 45 -2.74 -13.58 -14.56
C ASN A 45 -3.94 -14.45 -14.95
N THR A 46 -4.61 -14.06 -16.03
CA THR A 46 -5.85 -14.67 -16.52
C THR A 46 -5.60 -15.89 -17.42
N GLN A 47 -4.35 -16.12 -17.84
CA GLN A 47 -3.98 -17.25 -18.68
C GLN A 47 -3.81 -18.57 -17.91
N GLU A 48 -3.60 -18.52 -16.59
CA GLU A 48 -3.60 -19.71 -15.76
C GLU A 48 -5.04 -20.14 -15.42
N LYS A 49 -5.35 -21.43 -15.60
CA LYS A 49 -6.67 -21.98 -15.23
C LYS A 49 -6.96 -21.66 -13.76
N MET A 50 -8.15 -21.13 -13.48
CA MET A 50 -8.62 -21.03 -12.10
C MET A 50 -8.63 -22.42 -11.47
N GLY A 51 -8.07 -22.52 -10.28
CA GLY A 51 -7.94 -23.75 -9.50
C GLY A 51 -7.12 -23.49 -8.24
N ASP A 52 -6.91 -24.54 -7.43
CA ASP A 52 -6.25 -24.46 -6.12
C ASP A 52 -4.89 -23.76 -6.19
N THR A 53 -4.10 -24.03 -7.25
CA THR A 53 -2.78 -23.41 -7.46
C THR A 53 -2.83 -21.88 -7.52
N LYS A 54 -3.88 -21.30 -8.13
CA LYS A 54 -4.03 -19.84 -8.24
C LYS A 54 -4.41 -19.24 -6.88
N CYS A 55 -5.29 -19.90 -6.14
CA CYS A 55 -5.65 -19.47 -4.80
C CYS A 55 -4.48 -19.60 -3.81
N ASP A 56 -3.64 -20.62 -3.96
CA ASP A 56 -2.41 -20.78 -3.17
C ASP A 56 -1.43 -19.62 -3.43
N LEU A 57 -1.26 -19.19 -4.69
CA LEU A 57 -0.48 -18.01 -5.03
C LEU A 57 -1.04 -16.73 -4.37
N GLY A 58 -2.36 -16.55 -4.42
CA GLY A 58 -3.02 -15.42 -3.74
C GLY A 58 -2.77 -15.43 -2.24
N LYS A 59 -2.85 -16.61 -1.61
CA LYS A 59 -2.58 -16.78 -0.19
C LYS A 59 -1.14 -16.41 0.13
N SER A 60 -0.16 -17.02 -0.54
CA SER A 60 1.26 -16.73 -0.34
C SER A 60 1.61 -15.26 -0.60
N CYS A 61 0.98 -14.64 -1.60
CA CYS A 61 1.13 -13.21 -1.89
C CYS A 61 0.67 -12.35 -0.71
N SER A 62 -0.53 -12.61 -0.18
CA SER A 62 -1.08 -11.88 0.97
C SER A 62 -0.26 -12.10 2.25
N GLU A 63 0.23 -13.31 2.50
CA GLU A 63 1.08 -13.65 3.63
C GLU A 63 2.45 -12.96 3.54
N LYS A 64 3.05 -12.92 2.34
CA LYS A 64 4.29 -12.19 2.10
C LYS A 64 4.11 -10.70 2.40
N TYR A 65 3.04 -10.08 1.91
CA TYR A 65 2.73 -8.70 2.22
C TYR A 65 2.67 -8.46 3.74
N ILE A 66 1.94 -9.30 4.49
CA ILE A 66 1.80 -9.19 5.95
C ILE A 66 3.17 -9.25 6.66
N ASN A 67 4.11 -10.02 6.14
CA ASN A 67 5.46 -10.07 6.68
C ASN A 67 6.27 -8.82 6.32
N LEU A 68 6.15 -8.33 5.08
CA LEU A 68 6.86 -7.12 4.63
C LEU A 68 6.41 -5.85 5.34
N ILE A 69 5.12 -5.71 5.68
CA ILE A 69 4.65 -4.54 6.44
C ILE A 69 5.26 -4.46 7.85
N LYS A 70 5.69 -5.59 8.44
CA LYS A 70 6.40 -5.59 9.74
C LYS A 70 7.78 -4.95 9.64
N LEU A 71 8.36 -4.91 8.43
CA LEU A 71 9.64 -4.28 8.13
C LEU A 71 9.49 -2.80 7.73
N CYS A 72 8.25 -2.29 7.70
CA CYS A 72 8.01 -0.87 7.49
C CYS A 72 8.43 -0.08 8.73
N ASN A 73 9.35 0.86 8.52
CA ASN A 73 9.64 1.90 9.48
C ASN A 73 9.34 3.26 8.82
N PRO A 74 8.27 3.96 9.23
CA PRO A 74 7.88 5.25 8.64
C PRO A 74 8.94 6.35 8.78
N VAL A 75 9.90 6.20 9.70
CA VAL A 75 10.97 7.18 9.95
C VAL A 75 12.17 6.91 9.04
N SER A 76 12.66 5.67 8.98
CA SER A 76 13.88 5.34 8.25
C SER A 76 13.67 4.80 6.83
N HIS A 77 12.46 4.29 6.52
CA HIS A 77 12.17 3.58 5.26
C HIS A 77 10.80 3.96 4.69
N ILE A 78 10.47 5.26 4.74
CA ILE A 78 9.17 5.77 4.29
C ILE A 78 8.85 5.42 2.83
N GLY A 79 9.85 5.37 1.95
CA GLY A 79 9.68 5.00 0.54
C GLY A 79 9.18 3.56 0.39
N PHE A 80 9.81 2.61 1.09
CA PHE A 80 9.38 1.21 1.13
C PHE A 80 7.96 1.07 1.70
N CYS A 81 7.65 1.77 2.79
CA CYS A 81 6.31 1.77 3.37
C CYS A 81 5.25 2.30 2.39
N LYS A 82 5.54 3.39 1.67
CA LYS A 82 4.64 3.94 0.65
C LYS A 82 4.43 2.99 -0.52
N ALA A 83 5.48 2.27 -0.94
CA ALA A 83 5.37 1.27 -1.99
C ALA A 83 4.45 0.11 -1.58
N LEU A 84 4.59 -0.39 -0.35
CA LEU A 84 3.67 -1.40 0.20
C LEU A 84 2.23 -0.87 0.30
N ASP A 85 2.04 0.38 0.73
CA ASP A 85 0.70 0.99 0.81
C ASP A 85 0.03 1.08 -0.57
N LYS A 86 0.79 1.41 -1.62
CA LYS A 86 0.32 1.41 -3.01
C LYS A 86 0.04 -0.01 -3.53
N PHE A 87 0.88 -0.98 -3.17
CA PHE A 87 0.64 -2.39 -3.50
C PHE A 87 -0.70 -2.85 -2.91
N LYS A 88 -0.97 -2.54 -1.64
CA LYS A 88 -2.24 -2.82 -0.96
C LYS A 88 -3.44 -2.30 -1.75
N ASP A 89 -3.40 -1.05 -2.23
CA ASP A 89 -4.50 -0.50 -3.02
C ASP A 89 -4.73 -1.33 -4.30
N THR A 90 -3.66 -1.70 -4.99
CA THR A 90 -3.72 -2.51 -6.21
C THR A 90 -4.32 -3.89 -5.92
N TYR A 91 -3.86 -4.55 -4.86
CA TYR A 91 -4.35 -5.85 -4.43
C TYR A 91 -5.82 -5.81 -4.03
N ASN A 92 -6.21 -4.85 -3.17
CA ASN A 92 -7.57 -4.73 -2.67
C ASN A 92 -8.56 -4.42 -3.81
N ASN A 93 -8.16 -3.61 -4.79
CA ASN A 93 -8.97 -3.36 -5.99
C ASN A 93 -9.16 -4.65 -6.79
N HIS A 94 -8.11 -5.45 -6.99
CA HIS A 94 -8.24 -6.75 -7.65
C HIS A 94 -9.15 -7.71 -6.89
N MET A 95 -9.04 -7.77 -5.56
CA MET A 95 -9.87 -8.66 -4.73
C MET A 95 -11.32 -8.20 -4.58
N ASN A 96 -11.67 -6.95 -4.90
CA ASN A 96 -13.07 -6.52 -4.94
C ASN A 96 -13.83 -7.19 -6.10
N ASP A 97 -13.19 -7.28 -7.28
CA ASP A 97 -13.81 -7.78 -8.51
C ASP A 97 -13.36 -9.21 -8.89
N GLY A 98 -12.40 -9.76 -8.15
CA GLY A 98 -11.73 -11.03 -8.43
C GLY A 98 -12.46 -12.29 -7.92
N PRO A 99 -12.00 -13.48 -8.32
CA PRO A 99 -12.61 -14.76 -7.95
C PRO A 99 -12.61 -15.02 -6.44
N GLU A 100 -13.62 -15.74 -5.98
CA GLU A 100 -13.68 -16.22 -4.60
C GLU A 100 -12.68 -17.35 -4.36
N CYS A 101 -11.54 -17.02 -3.76
CA CYS A 101 -10.65 -17.97 -3.11
C CYS A 101 -10.95 -17.99 -1.60
N VAL A 102 -11.39 -19.13 -1.06
CA VAL A 102 -11.85 -19.28 0.34
C VAL A 102 -10.77 -18.92 1.37
N ASN A 103 -9.49 -19.16 1.05
CA ASN A 103 -8.37 -19.01 2.00
C ASN A 103 -7.42 -17.85 1.66
N VAL A 104 -7.85 -16.90 0.82
CA VAL A 104 -7.05 -15.74 0.43
C VAL A 104 -7.58 -14.51 1.13
N LEU A 105 -6.68 -13.75 1.77
CA LEU A 105 -7.07 -12.53 2.47
C LEU A 105 -7.60 -11.51 1.45
N ARG A 106 -8.89 -11.15 1.54
CA ARG A 106 -9.53 -10.24 0.57
C ARG A 106 -9.14 -8.77 0.76
N TYR A 107 -8.65 -8.41 1.93
CA TYR A 107 -8.33 -7.02 2.27
C TYR A 107 -7.02 -6.93 3.04
N LEU A 108 -6.09 -6.17 2.49
CA LEU A 108 -4.82 -5.82 3.11
C LEU A 108 -4.94 -4.46 3.82
N HIS A 109 -4.33 -4.36 4.99
CA HIS A 109 -4.27 -3.13 5.78
C HIS A 109 -3.05 -2.29 5.40
N SER A 110 -3.15 -0.97 5.58
CA SER A 110 -2.04 -0.04 5.34
C SER A 110 -0.91 -0.28 6.33
N PRO A 111 0.37 -0.21 5.91
CA PRO A 111 1.50 -0.25 6.83
C PRO A 111 1.54 0.98 7.76
N PHE A 112 0.76 2.02 7.49
CA PHE A 112 0.62 3.20 8.35
C PHE A 112 -0.50 3.08 9.41
N GLY A 113 -1.12 1.90 9.53
CA GLY A 113 -2.24 1.64 10.44
C GLY A 113 -3.60 1.95 9.81
N THR A 114 -4.64 2.13 10.64
CA THR A 114 -5.93 2.63 10.13
C THR A 114 -5.71 4.01 9.53
N ASP A 115 -6.14 4.18 8.28
CA ASP A 115 -5.98 5.43 7.54
C ASP A 115 -6.46 6.60 8.41
N LYS A 116 -5.52 7.47 8.80
CA LYS A 116 -5.81 8.62 9.65
C LYS A 116 -6.88 9.51 9.02
N ARG A 117 -6.94 9.57 7.68
CA ARG A 117 -8.02 10.28 6.97
C ARG A 117 -9.37 9.61 7.21
N ARG A 118 -9.47 8.29 7.07
CA ARG A 118 -10.71 7.55 7.29
C ARG A 118 -11.20 7.69 8.73
N THR A 119 -10.28 7.58 9.70
CA THR A 119 -10.60 7.76 11.12
C THR A 119 -11.08 9.19 11.41
N PHE A 120 -10.37 10.19 10.89
CA PHE A 120 -10.76 11.60 11.00
C PHE A 120 -12.13 11.88 10.37
N SER A 121 -12.40 11.33 9.18
CA SER A 121 -13.68 11.49 8.49
C SER A 121 -14.84 10.88 9.28
N ILE A 122 -14.66 9.68 9.85
CA ILE A 122 -15.70 9.04 10.67
C ILE A 122 -15.98 9.90 11.91
N SER A 123 -14.94 10.32 12.65
CA SER A 123 -15.11 11.17 13.82
C SER A 123 -15.85 12.48 13.48
N LEU A 124 -15.47 13.14 12.38
CA LEU A 124 -16.10 14.38 11.96
C LEU A 124 -17.60 14.20 11.64
N ILE A 125 -17.95 13.15 10.89
CA ILE A 125 -19.36 12.83 10.56
C ILE A 125 -20.17 12.56 11.83
N THR A 126 -19.61 11.81 12.80
CA THR A 126 -20.32 11.50 14.05
C THR A 126 -20.60 12.74 14.88
N ILE A 127 -19.66 13.69 14.95
CA ILE A 127 -19.84 14.97 15.65
C ILE A 127 -20.98 15.76 15.00
N PHE A 128 -20.96 15.92 13.67
CA PHE A 128 -22.01 16.63 12.96
C PHE A 128 -23.39 15.99 13.13
N ALA A 129 -23.48 14.66 13.06
CA ALA A 129 -24.73 13.94 13.28
C ALA A 129 -25.29 14.20 14.69
N MET A 130 -24.44 14.13 15.72
CA MET A 130 -24.85 14.42 17.10
C MET A 130 -25.31 15.87 17.28
N SER A 131 -24.62 16.84 16.67
CA SER A 131 -25.04 18.26 16.72
C SER A 131 -26.40 18.48 16.06
N ILE A 132 -26.66 17.84 14.90
CA ILE A 132 -27.95 17.91 14.22
C ILE A 132 -29.06 17.31 15.08
N ILE A 133 -28.83 16.13 15.67
CA ILE A 133 -29.80 15.47 16.55
C ILE A 133 -30.13 16.40 17.74
N MET A 134 -29.12 16.93 18.42
CA MET A 134 -29.32 17.84 19.55
C MET A 134 -30.09 19.11 19.15
N PHE A 135 -29.78 19.69 17.99
CA PHE A 135 -30.49 20.87 17.49
C PHE A 135 -31.96 20.58 17.19
N THR A 136 -32.25 19.43 16.57
CA THR A 136 -33.64 19.02 16.27
C THR A 136 -34.43 18.77 17.55
N VAL A 137 -33.86 18.05 18.53
CA VAL A 137 -34.50 17.82 19.84
C VAL A 137 -34.76 19.14 20.57
N TYR A 138 -33.77 20.03 20.63
CA TYR A 138 -33.92 21.34 21.26
C TYR A 138 -35.03 22.17 20.61
N LYS A 139 -35.06 22.23 19.28
CA LYS A 139 -36.07 22.98 18.54
C LYS A 139 -37.48 22.41 18.72
N VAL A 140 -37.64 21.09 18.70
CA VAL A 140 -38.94 20.44 18.91
C VAL A 140 -39.44 20.72 20.33
N ASN A 141 -38.58 20.58 21.34
CA ASN A 141 -38.94 20.85 22.73
C ASN A 141 -39.28 22.33 22.99
N ALA A 142 -38.63 23.26 22.29
CA ALA A 142 -38.90 24.70 22.40
C ALA A 142 -40.21 25.14 21.71
N ILE A 143 -40.73 24.36 20.76
CA ILE A 143 -42.01 24.62 20.07
C ILE A 143 -43.21 24.03 20.84
N SER A 144 -42.96 23.03 21.69
CA SER A 144 -43.98 22.37 22.53
C SER A 144 -44.23 23.02 23.90
N LEU A 145 -43.61 24.18 24.19
CA LEU A 145 -43.83 24.99 25.39
C LEU A 145 -44.62 26.24 25.04
#